data_AF-A0A7S0BNZ1-F1
#
_entry.id   AF-A0A7S0BNZ1-F1
#
_cell.length_a   1.000
_cell.length_b   1.000
_cell.length_c   1.000
_cell.angle_alpha   90.00
_cell.angle_beta   90.00
_cell.angle_gamma   90.00
#
_symmetry.space_group_name_H-M   'P 1'
#
loop_
_entity.id
_entity.type
_entity.pdbx_description
1 polymer ?
#
loop_
_entity_poly.entity_id
_entity_poly.type
_entity_poly.pdbx_seq_one_letter_code
_entity_poly.pdbx_strand_id
1 'polypeptide(L)'
;GVGPQEYTLIKMKVKEPFPEVLSALAGKEVFLAAATLRPETMYGQTNCWILPDGDYGAYELKNGDVFVMTDRAARNMAFQEFFPEFGKYSALLSVKGKDLIGLPLKAPNAIHDPIYVLPLTTVSTTKGTGVVTSVPSDAPDDYRGLQDLKEKEKLRNDFDLKEEWVNFEPVPIIEIADLGNLAAVKACEIYKVKSQKDKEGLAKAKEEVYKKGFYGGTMIIGEFSGQSVEYAKNRIKMQMVESGDAVVYNETEKVVISRTGDECVVALTDQWYLDYGEAEWRALAEECLESMETYAPETRHGFEGTLKWLHEWACTRTFGLGTKLPWDPQWVIESLSDSTIYMAYYTVSHLLQGADNLEGSRPGPLNIQPSELTDPVWSYILLGRELTEKQLSDSGIAKDSLEKLRNEFAYWYPLDLRVSGKDLVPNHLT
;
A
#
# COMPACT_ATOMS: atom_id res chain seq x y z
N GLY A 1 -11.23 0.69 2.35
CA GLY A 1 -10.58 -0.61 2.13
C GLY A 1 -9.42 -0.57 1.13
N VAL A 2 -9.16 0.52 0.39
CA VAL A 2 -7.92 0.62 -0.40
C VAL A 2 -6.78 0.89 0.59
N GLY A 3 -5.75 0.05 0.55
CA GLY A 3 -4.57 0.16 1.40
C GLY A 3 -3.33 0.67 0.67
N PRO A 4 -2.21 0.79 1.40
CA PRO A 4 -0.90 0.99 0.78
C PRO A 4 -0.50 -0.26 -0.02
N GLN A 5 0.13 -0.02 -1.16
CA GLN A 5 0.79 -1.00 -1.99
C GLN A 5 2.27 -0.66 -2.05
N GLU A 6 3.10 -1.60 -1.60
CA GLU A 6 4.55 -1.48 -1.64
C GLU A 6 5.08 -1.78 -3.04
N TYR A 7 5.96 -0.91 -3.52
CA TYR A 7 6.76 -1.06 -4.74
C TYR A 7 8.24 -1.02 -4.39
N THR A 8 9.04 -1.74 -5.16
CA THR A 8 10.49 -1.54 -5.20
C THR A 8 10.81 -0.53 -6.29
N LEU A 9 11.47 0.58 -5.95
CA LEU A 9 11.94 1.54 -6.95
C LEU A 9 13.37 1.24 -7.33
N ILE A 10 13.55 0.86 -8.58
CA ILE A 10 14.85 0.53 -9.16
C ILE A 10 15.53 1.82 -9.59
N LYS A 11 16.75 2.07 -9.09
CA LYS A 11 17.52 3.27 -9.39
C LYS A 11 18.38 3.05 -10.64
N MET A 12 17.84 3.39 -11.81
CA MET A 12 18.60 3.30 -13.06
C MET A 12 19.41 4.59 -13.27
N LYS A 13 20.73 4.53 -13.08
CA LYS A 13 21.61 5.71 -13.13
C LYS A 13 21.76 6.21 -14.57
N VAL A 14 21.52 7.49 -14.80
CA VAL A 14 21.80 8.14 -16.08
C VAL A 14 23.32 8.22 -16.27
N LYS A 15 23.83 7.71 -17.38
CA LYS A 15 25.26 7.80 -17.70
C LYS A 15 25.61 9.19 -18.23
N GLU A 16 26.79 9.66 -17.87
CA GLU A 16 27.39 10.87 -18.43
C GLU A 16 27.97 10.61 -19.84
N PRO A 17 28.06 11.64 -20.70
CA PRO A 17 27.64 13.02 -20.48
C PRO A 17 26.12 13.20 -20.54
N PHE A 18 25.59 14.09 -19.70
CA PHE A 18 24.18 14.45 -19.75
C PHE A 18 23.86 15.27 -21.01
N PRO A 19 22.69 15.04 -21.65
CA PRO A 19 22.21 15.89 -22.73
C PRO A 19 21.91 17.30 -22.21
N GLU A 20 21.81 18.26 -23.11
CA GLU A 20 21.56 19.68 -22.79
C GLU A 20 20.35 19.88 -21.86
N VAL A 21 19.28 19.10 -22.06
CA VAL A 21 18.07 19.16 -21.22
C VAL A 21 18.36 18.83 -19.76
N LEU A 22 19.34 17.97 -19.45
CA LEU A 22 19.74 17.61 -18.08
C LEU A 22 21.00 18.36 -17.61
N SER A 23 21.48 19.36 -18.36
CA SER A 23 22.72 20.09 -18.02
C SER A 23 22.68 20.77 -16.65
N ALA A 24 21.50 21.21 -16.20
CA ALA A 24 21.29 21.78 -14.86
C ALA A 24 21.55 20.79 -13.72
N LEU A 25 21.61 19.49 -14.01
CA LEU A 25 21.88 18.42 -13.05
C LEU A 25 23.35 17.97 -13.07
N ALA A 26 24.22 18.63 -13.83
CA ALA A 26 25.64 18.25 -13.92
C ALA A 26 26.30 18.19 -12.54
N GLY A 27 27.06 17.12 -12.29
CA GLY A 27 27.71 16.86 -11.00
C GLY A 27 26.80 16.22 -9.94
N LYS A 28 25.53 15.92 -10.26
CA LYS A 28 24.61 15.16 -9.40
C LYS A 28 24.45 13.73 -9.90
N GLU A 29 24.16 12.82 -8.97
CA GLU A 29 23.80 11.45 -9.27
C GLU A 29 22.31 11.38 -9.68
N VAL A 30 22.04 11.26 -10.98
CA VAL A 30 20.68 11.28 -11.53
C VAL A 30 20.20 9.87 -11.84
N PHE A 31 19.01 9.52 -11.36
CA PHE A 31 18.39 8.22 -11.52
C PHE A 31 16.99 8.32 -12.11
N LEU A 32 16.67 7.46 -13.07
CA LEU A 32 15.30 7.16 -13.43
C LEU A 32 14.79 6.11 -12.44
N ALA A 33 13.93 6.54 -11.51
CA ALA A 33 13.39 5.68 -10.46
C ALA A 33 12.17 4.93 -10.98
N ALA A 34 12.31 3.64 -11.30
CA ALA A 34 11.22 2.85 -11.89
C ALA A 34 10.55 1.95 -10.86
N ALA A 35 9.22 2.01 -10.77
CA ALA A 35 8.45 1.21 -9.83
C ALA A 35 8.19 -0.21 -10.37
N THR A 36 8.50 -1.24 -9.56
CA THR A 36 8.20 -2.63 -9.88
C THR A 36 7.64 -3.39 -8.67
N LEU A 37 6.79 -4.37 -8.95
CA LEU A 37 6.30 -5.37 -7.99
C LEU A 37 7.09 -6.68 -8.08
N ARG A 38 8.03 -6.77 -9.02
CA ARG A 38 8.78 -7.99 -9.36
C ARG A 38 10.28 -7.69 -9.40
N PRO A 39 10.92 -7.34 -8.25
CA PRO A 39 12.35 -7.04 -8.22
C PRO A 39 13.23 -8.24 -8.62
N GLU A 40 12.72 -9.48 -8.52
CA GLU A 40 13.44 -10.67 -8.95
C GLU A 40 13.77 -10.67 -10.44
N THR A 41 13.03 -9.90 -11.25
CA THR A 41 13.18 -9.92 -12.71
C THR A 41 14.22 -8.94 -13.23
N MET A 42 14.88 -8.16 -12.38
CA MET A 42 15.76 -7.06 -12.80
C MET A 42 17.02 -7.51 -13.56
N TYR A 43 17.38 -8.79 -13.53
CA TYR A 43 18.42 -9.36 -14.39
C TYR A 43 18.06 -9.28 -15.88
N GLY A 44 16.77 -9.31 -16.20
CA GLY A 44 16.24 -9.41 -17.56
C GLY A 44 15.95 -8.07 -18.22
N GLN A 45 16.48 -6.96 -17.68
CA GLN A 45 16.23 -5.62 -18.19
C GLN A 45 16.87 -5.41 -19.57
N THR A 46 16.07 -4.96 -20.54
CA THR A 46 16.56 -4.57 -21.88
C THR A 46 16.54 -3.06 -22.11
N ASN A 47 15.59 -2.36 -21.49
CA ASN A 47 15.38 -0.93 -21.64
C ASN A 47 14.58 -0.35 -20.47
N CYS A 48 14.39 0.96 -20.48
CA CYS A 48 13.46 1.66 -19.60
C CYS A 48 12.32 2.24 -20.45
N TRP A 49 11.08 2.13 -19.99
CA TRP A 49 9.92 2.71 -20.65
C TRP A 49 9.55 4.05 -20.05
N ILE A 50 9.17 4.98 -20.93
CA ILE A 50 8.63 6.27 -20.54
C ILE A 50 7.46 6.68 -21.44
N LEU A 51 6.49 7.42 -20.89
CA LEU A 51 5.41 8.01 -21.66
C LEU A 51 5.92 9.28 -22.36
N PRO A 52 6.00 9.37 -23.70
CA PRO A 52 6.66 10.50 -24.36
C PRO A 52 6.02 11.86 -24.07
N ASP A 53 4.69 11.91 -24.03
CA ASP A 53 3.94 13.15 -23.75
C ASP A 53 3.79 13.44 -22.25
N GLY A 54 4.24 12.52 -21.39
CA GLY A 54 4.15 12.63 -19.94
C GLY A 54 5.00 13.77 -19.38
N ASP A 55 4.55 14.37 -18.28
CA ASP A 55 5.25 15.39 -17.51
C ASP A 55 6.08 14.74 -16.39
N TYR A 56 7.37 15.04 -16.39
CA TYR A 56 8.32 14.53 -15.41
C TYR A 56 9.12 15.69 -14.79
N GLY A 57 9.64 15.46 -13.59
CA GLY A 57 10.55 16.38 -12.92
C GLY A 57 11.75 15.64 -12.35
N ALA A 58 12.84 16.38 -12.16
CA ALA A 58 14.01 15.93 -11.43
C ALA A 58 13.95 16.47 -9.99
N TYR A 59 13.97 15.59 -9.00
CA TYR A 59 13.79 15.94 -7.59
C TYR A 59 14.98 15.47 -6.79
N GLU A 60 15.63 16.39 -6.07
CA GLU A 60 16.72 16.06 -5.15
C GLU A 60 16.17 15.52 -3.84
N LEU A 61 16.63 14.33 -3.48
CA LEU A 61 16.25 13.64 -2.26
C LEU A 61 17.16 14.06 -1.10
N LYS A 62 16.75 13.68 0.12
CA LYS A 62 17.50 13.94 1.36
C LYS A 62 18.93 13.40 1.35
N ASN A 63 19.18 12.31 0.61
CA ASN A 63 20.51 11.69 0.50
C ASN A 63 21.39 12.33 -0.60
N GLY A 64 20.89 13.31 -1.35
CA GLY A 64 21.59 13.98 -2.46
C GLY A 64 21.38 13.34 -3.84
N ASP A 65 20.74 12.17 -3.93
CA ASP A 65 20.36 11.58 -5.21
C ASP A 65 19.27 12.43 -5.88
N VAL A 66 19.27 12.47 -7.22
CA VAL A 66 18.22 13.12 -8.01
C VAL A 66 17.37 12.08 -8.70
N PHE A 67 16.08 12.03 -8.39
CA PHE A 67 15.13 11.12 -9.02
C PHE A 67 14.34 11.83 -10.13
N VAL A 68 14.31 11.23 -11.31
CA VAL A 68 13.44 11.62 -12.43
C VAL A 68 12.16 10.80 -12.36
N MET A 69 11.03 11.47 -12.12
CA MET A 69 9.72 10.85 -11.90
C MET A 69 8.58 11.86 -12.14
N THR A 70 7.33 11.40 -12.09
CA THR A 70 6.15 12.29 -12.12
C THR A 70 6.02 13.11 -10.84
N ASP A 71 5.35 14.28 -10.93
CA ASP A 71 5.05 15.12 -9.76
C ASP A 71 4.21 14.38 -8.71
N ARG A 72 3.24 13.56 -9.14
CA ARG A 72 2.43 12.72 -8.25
C ARG A 72 3.30 11.80 -7.39
N ALA A 73 4.31 11.17 -7.97
CA ALA A 73 5.21 10.28 -7.24
C ALA A 73 6.10 11.06 -6.26
N ALA A 74 6.61 12.22 -6.69
CA ALA A 74 7.35 13.12 -5.81
C ALA A 74 6.51 13.59 -4.61
N ARG A 75 5.24 13.95 -4.85
CA ARG A 75 4.28 14.30 -3.81
C ARG A 75 4.13 13.18 -2.79
N ASN A 76 3.92 11.94 -3.25
CA ASN A 76 3.75 10.79 -2.36
C ASN A 76 5.03 10.49 -1.55
N MET A 77 6.20 10.56 -2.19
CA MET A 77 7.50 10.43 -1.52
C MET A 77 7.77 11.51 -0.47
N ALA A 78 7.24 12.73 -0.65
CA ALA A 78 7.37 13.82 0.33
C ALA A 78 6.76 13.46 1.70
N PHE A 79 5.83 12.52 1.75
CA PHE A 79 5.23 12.04 3.00
C PHE A 79 5.86 10.72 3.50
N GLN A 80 6.94 10.24 2.88
CA GLN A 80 7.60 8.97 3.19
C GLN A 80 9.11 9.15 3.47
N GLU A 81 9.49 10.30 4.04
CA GLU A 81 10.87 10.63 4.47
C GLU A 81 11.94 10.70 3.36
N PHE A 82 11.56 10.67 2.09
CA PHE A 82 12.49 10.80 0.96
C PHE A 82 13.07 12.22 0.84
N PHE A 83 12.30 13.23 1.24
CA PHE A 83 12.69 14.63 1.18
C PHE A 83 13.12 15.15 2.56
N PRO A 84 13.92 16.23 2.63
CA PRO A 84 14.38 16.78 3.90
C PRO A 84 13.27 17.23 4.86
N GLU A 85 12.15 17.71 4.31
CA GLU A 85 11.01 18.21 5.07
C GLU A 85 9.73 17.45 4.69
N PHE A 86 8.97 17.02 5.70
CA PHE A 86 7.72 16.27 5.51
C PHE A 86 6.71 17.08 4.69
N GLY A 87 6.17 16.45 3.63
CA GLY A 87 5.18 17.02 2.72
C GLY A 87 5.70 18.11 1.79
N LYS A 88 7.00 18.44 1.83
CA LYS A 88 7.61 19.46 0.96
C LYS A 88 8.55 18.83 -0.06
N TYR A 89 8.37 19.22 -1.32
CA TYR A 89 9.18 18.80 -2.43
C TYR A 89 9.21 19.90 -3.49
N SER A 90 10.26 19.94 -4.30
CA SER A 90 10.40 20.89 -5.41
C SER A 90 11.22 20.28 -6.53
N ALA A 91 10.79 20.48 -7.77
CA ALA A 91 11.56 20.05 -8.92
C ALA A 91 12.75 21.00 -9.14
N LEU A 92 13.94 20.43 -9.36
CA LEU A 92 15.11 21.15 -9.87
C LEU A 92 14.95 21.51 -11.35
N LEU A 93 14.22 20.67 -12.08
CA LEU A 93 14.00 20.75 -13.52
C LEU A 93 12.69 20.03 -13.87
N SER A 94 11.94 20.59 -14.82
CA SER A 94 10.79 19.92 -15.45
C SER A 94 11.13 19.53 -16.88
N VAL A 95 10.75 18.32 -17.29
CA VAL A 95 11.03 17.75 -18.62
C VAL A 95 9.81 16.97 -19.12
N LYS A 96 9.72 16.79 -20.44
CA LYS A 96 8.78 15.84 -21.04
C LYS A 96 9.45 14.48 -21.20
N GLY A 97 8.65 13.42 -21.22
CA GLY A 97 9.17 12.06 -21.42
C GLY A 97 9.95 11.91 -22.73
N LYS A 98 9.55 12.62 -23.79
CA LYS A 98 10.26 12.66 -25.07
C LYS A 98 11.70 13.19 -24.95
N ASP A 99 11.96 14.09 -24.00
CA ASP A 99 13.28 14.69 -23.81
C ASP A 99 14.26 13.70 -23.14
N LEU A 100 13.73 12.62 -22.56
CA LEU A 100 14.48 11.57 -21.88
C LEU A 100 14.75 10.35 -22.77
N ILE A 101 14.11 10.24 -23.94
CA ILE A 101 14.28 9.13 -24.87
C ILE A 101 15.74 9.07 -25.35
N GLY A 102 16.29 7.85 -25.40
CA GLY A 102 17.67 7.60 -25.83
C GLY A 102 18.73 7.82 -24.75
N LEU A 103 18.35 8.22 -23.54
CA LEU A 103 19.29 8.32 -22.42
C LEU A 103 19.91 6.94 -22.12
N PRO A 104 21.24 6.82 -22.06
CA PRO A 104 21.91 5.61 -21.61
C PRO A 104 21.81 5.48 -20.09
N LEU A 105 21.38 4.31 -19.63
CA LEU A 105 21.21 4.00 -18.22
C LEU A 105 22.11 2.84 -17.81
N LYS A 106 22.70 2.94 -16.62
CA LYS A 106 23.22 1.79 -15.88
C LYS A 106 22.11 1.28 -14.96
N ALA A 107 21.55 0.13 -15.29
CA ALA A 107 20.47 -0.48 -14.51
C ALA A 107 21.02 -1.56 -13.55
N PRO A 108 20.58 -1.59 -12.29
CA PRO A 108 20.96 -2.63 -11.34
C PRO A 108 20.66 -4.03 -11.88
N ASN A 109 21.58 -4.98 -11.69
CA ASN A 109 21.51 -6.39 -12.10
C ASN A 109 21.35 -6.68 -13.61
N ALA A 110 21.11 -5.68 -14.45
CA ALA A 110 20.93 -5.87 -15.88
C ALA A 110 22.20 -6.45 -16.52
N ILE A 111 22.04 -7.45 -17.40
CA ILE A 111 23.14 -8.00 -18.19
C ILE A 111 23.61 -6.99 -19.25
N HIS A 112 22.65 -6.25 -19.82
CA HIS A 112 22.94 -5.20 -20.79
C HIS A 112 23.40 -3.93 -20.08
N ASP A 113 24.56 -3.41 -20.49
CA ASP A 113 25.06 -2.12 -20.01
C ASP A 113 25.73 -1.34 -21.16
N PRO A 114 25.20 -0.17 -21.55
CA PRO A 114 23.98 0.46 -21.06
C PRO A 114 22.69 -0.19 -21.60
N ILE A 115 21.59 0.06 -20.90
CA ILE A 115 20.24 0.02 -21.48
C ILE A 115 19.81 1.45 -21.85
N TYR A 116 18.72 1.62 -22.62
CA TYR A 116 18.25 2.94 -23.05
C TYR A 116 16.82 3.24 -22.64
N VAL A 117 16.48 4.52 -22.53
CA VAL A 117 15.09 4.98 -22.38
C VAL A 117 14.38 4.91 -23.73
N LEU A 118 13.25 4.20 -23.79
CA LEU A 118 12.44 4.01 -24.98
C LEU A 118 10.98 4.45 -24.76
N PRO A 119 10.28 4.89 -25.82
CA PRO A 119 8.89 5.34 -25.73
C PRO A 119 7.92 4.17 -25.58
N LEU A 120 6.96 4.30 -24.66
CA LEU A 120 5.81 3.40 -24.54
C LEU A 120 4.53 4.19 -24.25
N THR A 121 3.62 4.24 -25.22
CA THR A 121 2.40 5.07 -25.14
C THR A 121 1.34 4.58 -24.15
N THR A 122 1.52 3.38 -23.59
CA THR A 122 0.60 2.75 -22.65
C THR A 122 1.04 2.88 -21.19
N VAL A 123 2.20 3.49 -20.92
CA VAL A 123 2.67 3.77 -19.57
C VAL A 123 1.69 4.70 -18.86
N SER A 124 1.33 4.35 -17.62
CA SER A 124 0.51 5.19 -16.76
C SER A 124 1.37 6.15 -15.96
N THR A 125 1.05 7.45 -15.98
CA THR A 125 1.64 8.46 -15.10
C THR A 125 0.92 8.58 -13.76
N THR A 126 -0.20 7.85 -13.59
CA THR A 126 -1.02 7.85 -12.36
C THR A 126 -0.77 6.62 -11.47
N LYS A 127 0.19 5.76 -11.84
CA LYS A 127 0.64 4.60 -11.06
C LYS A 127 2.15 4.54 -11.04
N GLY A 128 2.74 4.14 -9.92
CA GLY A 128 4.18 4.17 -9.70
C GLY A 128 4.74 5.58 -9.92
N THR A 129 5.91 5.63 -10.55
CA THR A 129 6.67 6.86 -10.81
C THR A 129 6.47 7.43 -12.22
N GLY A 130 5.66 6.77 -13.05
CA GLY A 130 5.58 7.02 -14.49
C GLY A 130 6.81 6.55 -15.29
N VAL A 131 7.77 5.89 -14.64
CA VAL A 131 8.94 5.25 -15.23
C VAL A 131 8.83 3.75 -14.98
N VAL A 132 9.03 2.92 -16.01
CA VAL A 132 8.81 1.47 -15.93
C VAL A 132 10.03 0.73 -16.44
N THR A 133 10.47 -0.31 -15.73
CA THR A 133 11.52 -1.23 -16.20
C THR A 133 10.99 -2.14 -17.30
N SER A 134 11.79 -2.43 -18.33
CA SER A 134 11.41 -3.36 -19.40
C SER A 134 12.10 -4.72 -19.23
N VAL A 135 11.32 -5.76 -18.93
CA VAL A 135 11.79 -7.15 -18.80
C VAL A 135 11.02 -8.06 -19.78
N PRO A 136 11.36 -8.03 -21.08
CA PRO A 136 10.59 -8.68 -22.14
C PRO A 136 10.59 -10.22 -22.10
N SER A 137 11.39 -10.85 -21.23
CA SER A 137 11.32 -12.30 -21.00
C SER A 137 10.08 -12.71 -20.18
N ASP A 138 9.63 -11.83 -19.27
CA ASP A 138 8.68 -12.16 -18.20
C ASP A 138 7.54 -11.16 -18.04
N ALA A 139 7.53 -10.09 -18.84
CA ALA A 139 6.44 -9.13 -18.94
C ALA A 139 5.92 -9.03 -20.40
N PRO A 140 4.68 -9.50 -20.67
CA PRO A 140 4.08 -9.44 -22.01
C PRO A 140 3.99 -8.04 -22.62
N ASP A 141 3.67 -7.03 -21.80
CA ASP A 141 3.64 -5.62 -22.22
C ASP A 141 5.01 -5.17 -22.74
N ASP A 142 6.09 -5.55 -22.05
CA ASP A 142 7.47 -5.19 -22.39
C ASP A 142 7.94 -5.87 -23.66
N TYR A 143 7.69 -7.19 -23.78
CA TYR A 143 7.98 -7.94 -25.00
C TYR A 143 7.31 -7.30 -26.21
N ARG A 144 6.01 -7.03 -26.10
CA ARG A 144 5.24 -6.50 -27.22
C ARG A 144 5.61 -5.05 -27.55
N GLY A 145 5.91 -4.23 -26.55
CA GLY A 145 6.42 -2.87 -26.73
C GLY A 145 7.76 -2.87 -27.48
N LEU A 146 8.70 -3.71 -27.05
CA LEU A 146 10.01 -3.83 -27.71
C LEU A 146 9.90 -4.36 -29.14
N GLN A 147 9.08 -5.40 -29.36
CA GLN A 147 8.86 -5.95 -30.70
C GLN A 147 8.15 -4.94 -31.62
N ASP A 148 7.20 -4.15 -31.11
CA ASP A 148 6.59 -3.06 -31.88
C ASP A 148 7.62 -2.04 -32.35
N LEU A 149 8.60 -1.69 -31.49
CA LEU A 149 9.71 -0.82 -31.87
C LEU A 149 10.67 -1.49 -32.87
N LYS A 150 10.86 -2.81 -32.84
CA LYS A 150 11.69 -3.55 -33.82
C LYS A 150 11.01 -3.71 -35.18
N GLU A 151 9.70 -3.93 -35.21
CA GLU A 151 8.95 -4.20 -36.45
C GLU A 151 8.51 -2.92 -37.18
N LYS A 152 8.19 -1.84 -36.44
CA LYS A 152 7.54 -0.65 -37.00
C LYS A 152 8.55 0.48 -37.15
N GLU A 153 9.17 0.57 -38.33
CA GLU A 153 10.12 1.64 -38.66
C GLU A 153 9.56 3.05 -38.45
N LYS A 154 8.29 3.26 -38.79
CA LYS A 154 7.62 4.55 -38.54
C LYS A 154 7.67 4.95 -37.06
N LEU A 155 7.45 4.01 -36.15
CA LEU A 155 7.45 4.30 -34.71
C LEU A 155 8.86 4.68 -34.21
N ARG A 156 9.91 4.12 -34.82
CA ARG A 156 11.30 4.53 -34.54
C ARG A 156 11.57 5.93 -35.07
N ASN A 157 11.14 6.21 -36.30
CA ASN A 157 11.36 7.51 -36.94
C ASN A 157 10.59 8.64 -36.25
N ASP A 158 9.37 8.37 -35.74
CA ASP A 158 8.57 9.35 -35.00
C ASP A 158 9.26 9.85 -33.70
N PHE A 159 10.22 9.09 -33.16
CA PHE A 159 10.97 9.41 -31.94
C PHE A 159 12.50 9.42 -32.16
N ASP A 160 12.97 9.44 -33.41
CA ASP A 160 14.39 9.43 -33.78
C ASP A 160 15.22 8.33 -33.07
N LEU A 161 14.65 7.13 -32.92
CA LEU A 161 15.31 6.02 -32.23
C LEU A 161 16.44 5.42 -33.06
N LYS A 162 17.61 5.25 -32.44
CA LYS A 162 18.72 4.51 -33.04
C LYS A 162 18.48 3.00 -33.00
N GLU A 163 18.95 2.30 -34.02
CA GLU A 163 18.81 0.84 -34.12
C GLU A 163 19.48 0.12 -32.95
N GLU A 164 20.65 0.61 -32.50
CA GLU A 164 21.36 0.08 -31.34
C GLU A 164 20.57 0.15 -30.02
N TRP A 165 19.56 1.02 -29.91
CA TRP A 165 18.77 1.18 -28.68
C TRP A 165 17.64 0.15 -28.55
N VAL A 166 17.20 -0.41 -29.68
CA VAL A 166 16.07 -1.34 -29.76
C VAL A 166 16.51 -2.78 -30.05
N ASN A 167 17.78 -2.98 -30.39
CA ASN A 167 18.34 -4.28 -30.78
C ASN A 167 18.81 -5.12 -29.57
N PHE A 168 17.94 -5.26 -28.57
CA PHE A 168 18.16 -6.16 -27.43
C PHE A 168 17.28 -7.40 -27.55
N GLU A 169 17.85 -8.56 -27.26
CA GLU A 169 17.09 -9.81 -27.17
C GLU A 169 16.65 -10.06 -25.72
N PRO A 170 15.46 -10.65 -25.50
CA PRO A 170 15.03 -11.02 -24.16
C PRO A 170 16.03 -11.93 -23.46
N VAL A 171 16.33 -11.63 -22.21
CA VAL A 171 17.25 -12.40 -21.37
C VAL A 171 16.46 -13.43 -20.55
N PRO A 172 16.74 -14.74 -20.67
CA PRO A 172 16.09 -15.75 -19.84
C PRO A 172 16.47 -15.60 -18.36
N ILE A 173 15.47 -15.49 -17.48
CA ILE A 173 15.70 -15.25 -16.03
C ILE A 173 14.93 -16.20 -15.10
N ILE A 174 13.77 -16.67 -15.53
CA ILE A 174 12.89 -17.55 -14.76
C ILE A 174 12.43 -18.67 -15.68
N GLU A 175 12.57 -19.91 -15.24
CA GLU A 175 12.00 -21.08 -15.89
C GLU A 175 10.60 -21.34 -15.32
N ILE A 176 9.59 -21.45 -16.19
CA ILE A 176 8.22 -21.79 -15.84
C ILE A 176 7.81 -23.03 -16.64
N ALA A 177 7.48 -24.13 -15.96
CA ALA A 177 7.29 -25.45 -16.59
C ALA A 177 6.43 -25.46 -17.88
N ASP A 178 5.32 -24.70 -17.93
CA ASP A 178 4.43 -24.65 -19.09
C ASP A 178 4.78 -23.57 -20.13
N LEU A 179 5.57 -22.57 -19.76
CA LEU A 179 5.82 -21.37 -20.57
C LEU A 179 7.29 -21.25 -21.01
N GLY A 180 8.19 -22.06 -20.45
CA GLY A 180 9.62 -22.01 -20.71
C GLY A 180 10.33 -20.88 -19.96
N ASN A 181 11.55 -20.58 -20.40
CA ASN A 181 12.42 -19.52 -19.87
C ASN A 181 12.21 -18.13 -20.49
N LEU A 182 11.29 -18.03 -21.46
CA LEU A 182 10.86 -16.79 -22.12
C LEU A 182 9.32 -16.71 -22.06
N ALA A 183 8.79 -16.72 -20.83
CA ALA A 183 7.38 -16.90 -20.57
C ALA A 183 6.48 -15.83 -21.22
N ALA A 184 6.92 -14.57 -21.25
CA ALA A 184 6.19 -13.48 -21.90
C ALA A 184 6.13 -13.65 -23.42
N VAL A 185 7.22 -14.10 -24.04
CA VAL A 185 7.27 -14.41 -25.47
C VAL A 185 6.24 -15.50 -25.78
N LYS A 186 6.29 -16.60 -25.01
CA LYS A 186 5.40 -17.74 -25.20
C LYS A 186 3.93 -17.39 -24.97
N ALA A 187 3.63 -16.63 -23.93
CA ALA A 187 2.27 -16.19 -23.64
C ALA A 187 1.74 -15.27 -24.76
N CYS A 188 2.54 -14.33 -25.26
CA CYS A 188 2.15 -13.48 -26.38
C CYS A 188 1.84 -14.29 -27.65
N GLU A 189 2.56 -15.39 -27.92
CA GLU A 189 2.25 -16.32 -29.01
C GLU A 189 0.91 -17.04 -28.79
N ILE A 190 0.69 -17.59 -27.58
CA ILE A 190 -0.53 -18.34 -27.21
C ILE A 190 -1.77 -17.47 -27.37
N TYR A 191 -1.73 -16.24 -26.84
CA TYR A 191 -2.83 -15.29 -26.91
C TYR A 191 -2.85 -14.47 -28.21
N LYS A 192 -1.94 -14.75 -29.15
CA LYS A 192 -1.84 -14.11 -30.47
C LYS A 192 -1.77 -12.58 -30.39
N VAL A 193 -1.03 -12.06 -29.42
CA VAL A 193 -0.86 -10.62 -29.18
C VAL A 193 -0.04 -10.00 -30.31
N LYS A 194 -0.65 -9.08 -31.06
CA LYS A 194 -0.02 -8.47 -32.26
C LYS A 194 0.54 -7.06 -32.07
N SER A 195 0.19 -6.40 -30.97
CA SER A 195 0.48 -4.98 -30.78
C SER A 195 0.43 -4.64 -29.31
N GLN A 196 1.22 -3.66 -28.88
CA GLN A 196 1.18 -3.13 -27.51
C GLN A 196 -0.18 -2.49 -27.14
N LYS A 197 -1.06 -2.30 -28.14
CA LYS A 197 -2.43 -1.79 -27.97
C LYS A 197 -3.49 -2.88 -27.78
N ASP A 198 -3.12 -4.16 -27.87
CA ASP A 198 -4.02 -5.31 -27.69
C ASP A 198 -4.27 -5.58 -26.20
N LYS A 199 -5.10 -4.73 -25.59
CA LYS A 199 -5.36 -4.72 -24.14
C LYS A 199 -5.88 -6.06 -23.62
N GLU A 200 -6.75 -6.73 -24.38
CA GLU A 200 -7.38 -7.98 -23.93
C GLU A 200 -6.38 -9.14 -23.98
N GLY A 201 -5.64 -9.28 -25.08
CA GLY A 201 -4.61 -10.30 -25.22
C GLY A 201 -3.48 -10.12 -24.20
N LEU A 202 -3.01 -8.88 -24.00
CA LEU A 202 -1.98 -8.55 -23.01
C LEU A 202 -2.43 -8.81 -21.58
N ALA A 203 -3.68 -8.48 -21.23
CA ALA A 203 -4.20 -8.74 -19.88
C ALA A 203 -4.21 -10.23 -19.56
N LYS A 204 -4.69 -11.08 -20.48
CA LYS A 204 -4.70 -12.55 -20.30
C LYS A 204 -3.28 -13.11 -20.21
N ALA A 205 -2.39 -12.68 -21.10
CA ALA A 205 -0.99 -13.10 -21.08
C ALA A 205 -0.30 -12.70 -19.76
N LYS A 206 -0.53 -11.47 -19.28
CA LYS A 206 0.06 -10.94 -18.05
C LYS A 206 -0.42 -11.70 -16.82
N GLU A 207 -1.73 -11.94 -16.73
CA GLU A 207 -2.31 -12.71 -15.62
C GLU A 207 -1.72 -14.11 -15.55
N GLU A 208 -1.60 -14.80 -16.68
CA GLU A 208 -1.03 -16.15 -16.72
C GLU A 208 0.45 -16.16 -16.33
N VAL A 209 1.27 -15.29 -16.95
CA VAL A 209 2.72 -15.23 -16.69
C VAL A 209 2.99 -14.85 -15.23
N TYR A 210 2.28 -13.88 -14.67
CA TYR A 210 2.54 -13.42 -13.30
C TYR A 210 2.10 -14.46 -12.27
N LYS A 211 0.92 -15.07 -12.47
CA LYS A 211 0.42 -16.11 -11.56
C LYS A 211 1.30 -17.35 -11.60
N LYS A 212 1.60 -17.88 -12.80
CA LYS A 212 2.45 -19.07 -12.93
C LYS A 212 3.90 -18.79 -12.51
N GLY A 213 4.41 -17.60 -12.81
CA GLY A 213 5.77 -17.20 -12.44
C GLY A 213 5.96 -17.10 -10.93
N PHE A 214 4.98 -16.57 -10.20
CA PHE A 214 5.10 -16.46 -8.74
C PHE A 214 5.07 -17.82 -8.03
N TYR A 215 4.09 -18.68 -8.35
CA TYR A 215 3.90 -19.96 -7.64
C TYR A 215 4.71 -21.13 -8.20
N GLY A 216 5.10 -21.08 -9.48
CA GLY A 216 5.77 -22.19 -10.17
C GLY A 216 7.06 -21.81 -10.87
N GLY A 217 7.51 -20.55 -10.78
CA GLY A 217 8.75 -20.09 -11.40
C GLY A 217 9.98 -20.47 -10.58
N THR A 218 11.05 -20.87 -11.28
CA THR A 218 12.37 -21.10 -10.71
C THR A 218 13.37 -20.12 -11.30
N MET A 219 14.12 -19.41 -10.46
CA MET A 219 15.18 -18.52 -10.93
C MET A 219 16.27 -19.33 -11.66
N ILE A 220 16.77 -18.83 -12.79
CA ILE A 220 17.87 -19.49 -13.54
C ILE A 220 19.12 -18.62 -13.67
N ILE A 221 19.14 -17.48 -12.98
CA ILE A 221 20.23 -16.50 -13.02
C ILE A 221 20.45 -15.87 -11.65
N GLY A 222 21.65 -15.32 -11.47
CA GLY A 222 22.05 -14.61 -10.27
C GLY A 222 22.30 -15.54 -9.09
N GLU A 223 22.45 -14.95 -7.91
CA GLU A 223 22.77 -15.67 -6.68
C GLU A 223 21.69 -16.70 -6.29
N PHE A 224 20.43 -16.43 -6.62
CA PHE A 224 19.29 -17.29 -6.28
C PHE A 224 18.94 -18.30 -7.37
N SER A 225 19.82 -18.55 -8.34
CA SER A 225 19.61 -19.57 -9.36
C SER A 225 19.29 -20.94 -8.73
N GLY A 226 18.24 -21.59 -9.23
CA GLY A 226 17.69 -22.85 -8.71
C GLY A 226 16.69 -22.71 -7.56
N GLN A 227 16.45 -21.50 -7.05
CA GLN A 227 15.46 -21.23 -6.00
C GLN A 227 14.09 -20.85 -6.58
N SER A 228 13.02 -21.02 -5.80
CA SER A 228 11.69 -20.55 -6.19
C SER A 228 11.63 -19.02 -6.24
N VAL A 229 10.81 -18.49 -7.15
CA VAL A 229 10.57 -17.04 -7.29
C VAL A 229 10.02 -16.43 -5.99
N GLU A 230 9.10 -17.12 -5.31
CA GLU A 230 8.53 -16.68 -4.02
C GLU A 230 9.62 -16.45 -2.96
N TYR A 231 10.60 -17.36 -2.87
CA TYR A 231 11.72 -17.23 -1.95
C TYR A 231 12.70 -16.12 -2.39
N ALA A 232 13.05 -16.10 -3.68
CA ALA A 232 14.06 -15.19 -4.23
C ALA A 232 13.59 -13.72 -4.22
N LYS A 233 12.30 -13.46 -4.49
CA LYS A 233 11.74 -12.11 -4.62
C LYS A 233 12.06 -11.21 -3.44
N ASN A 234 11.74 -11.66 -2.22
CA ASN A 234 11.96 -10.86 -1.02
C ASN A 234 13.45 -10.67 -0.72
N ARG A 235 14.27 -11.70 -0.99
CA ARG A 235 15.72 -11.64 -0.76
C ARG A 235 16.42 -10.68 -1.72
N ILE A 236 16.07 -10.73 -3.01
CA ILE A 236 16.59 -9.81 -4.02
C ILE A 236 16.16 -8.38 -3.70
N LYS A 237 14.89 -8.15 -3.29
CA LYS A 237 14.45 -6.83 -2.82
C LYS A 237 15.35 -6.30 -1.71
N MET A 238 15.57 -7.10 -0.67
CA MET A 238 16.42 -6.71 0.47
C MET A 238 17.85 -6.40 0.03
N GLN A 239 18.48 -7.26 -0.78
CA GLN A 239 19.83 -7.03 -1.30
C GLN A 239 19.95 -5.72 -2.07
N MET A 240 18.99 -5.42 -2.95
CA MET A 240 19.00 -4.18 -3.76
C MET A 240 18.79 -2.94 -2.90
N VAL A 241 17.97 -3.03 -1.85
CA VAL A 241 17.78 -1.92 -0.90
C VAL A 241 19.03 -1.70 -0.05
N GLU A 242 19.65 -2.77 0.44
CA GLU A 242 20.88 -2.72 1.23
C GLU A 242 22.08 -2.20 0.43
N SER A 243 22.17 -2.52 -0.87
CA SER A 243 23.22 -2.00 -1.76
C SER A 243 22.99 -0.56 -2.20
N GLY A 244 21.81 0.01 -1.95
CA GLY A 244 21.42 1.34 -2.41
C GLY A 244 21.04 1.41 -3.89
N ASP A 245 20.83 0.26 -4.55
CA ASP A 245 20.37 0.13 -5.94
C ASP A 245 18.83 0.26 -6.07
N ALA A 246 18.11 0.11 -4.96
CA ALA A 246 16.67 0.29 -4.90
C ALA A 246 16.22 0.93 -3.58
N VAL A 247 14.99 1.44 -3.56
CA VAL A 247 14.34 1.97 -2.36
C VAL A 247 12.88 1.49 -2.29
N VAL A 248 12.33 1.42 -1.07
CA VAL A 248 10.93 1.03 -0.85
C VAL A 248 10.02 2.23 -0.98
N TYR A 249 9.02 2.15 -1.85
CA TYR A 249 8.03 3.21 -2.07
C TYR A 249 6.62 2.65 -1.92
N ASN A 250 5.77 3.36 -1.20
CA ASN A 250 4.38 2.97 -1.03
C ASN A 250 3.45 3.92 -1.78
N GLU A 251 2.41 3.40 -2.41
CA GLU A 251 1.31 4.22 -2.93
C GLU A 251 -0.04 3.57 -2.69
N THR A 252 -1.12 4.32 -2.82
CA THR A 252 -2.46 3.74 -2.72
C THR A 252 -2.72 2.84 -3.93
N GLU A 253 -3.16 1.59 -3.71
CA GLU A 253 -3.42 0.61 -4.79
C GLU A 253 -4.39 1.15 -5.86
N LYS A 254 -5.32 2.01 -5.43
CA LYS A 254 -6.27 2.75 -6.27
C LYS A 254 -6.32 4.20 -5.78
N VAL A 255 -6.78 5.10 -6.64
CA VAL A 255 -6.99 6.50 -6.25
C VAL A 255 -7.93 6.57 -5.05
N VAL A 256 -7.48 7.22 -3.98
CA VAL A 256 -8.27 7.47 -2.77
C VAL A 256 -8.51 8.96 -2.66
N ILE A 257 -9.78 9.37 -2.62
CA ILE A 257 -10.18 10.77 -2.43
C ILE A 257 -10.71 10.92 -1.01
N SER A 258 -10.16 11.88 -0.28
CA SER A 258 -10.60 12.24 1.07
C SER A 258 -11.94 12.96 1.06
N ARG A 259 -12.54 13.15 2.24
CA ARG A 259 -13.80 13.91 2.38
C ARG A 259 -13.66 15.39 1.98
N THR A 260 -12.46 15.95 2.03
CA THR A 260 -12.18 17.34 1.61
C THR A 260 -11.98 17.49 0.10
N GLY A 261 -11.94 16.38 -0.64
CA GLY A 261 -11.69 16.35 -2.08
C GLY A 261 -10.22 16.17 -2.46
N ASP A 262 -9.32 16.09 -1.48
CA ASP A 262 -7.89 15.87 -1.73
C ASP A 262 -7.61 14.40 -2.11
N GLU A 263 -6.78 14.19 -3.14
CA GLU A 263 -6.20 12.87 -3.43
C GLU A 263 -5.19 12.51 -2.34
N CYS A 264 -5.45 11.39 -1.66
CA CYS A 264 -4.62 10.85 -0.59
C CYS A 264 -3.32 10.24 -1.11
N VAL A 265 -2.33 10.22 -0.23
CA VAL A 265 -1.01 9.60 -0.41
C VAL A 265 -0.79 8.57 0.69
N VAL A 266 0.22 7.72 0.55
CA VAL A 266 0.69 6.91 1.68
C VAL A 266 1.73 7.74 2.42
N ALA A 267 1.50 7.93 3.72
CA ALA A 267 2.40 8.69 4.57
C ALA A 267 3.03 7.76 5.62
N LEU A 268 4.34 7.91 5.83
CA LEU A 268 5.05 7.33 6.96
C LEU A 268 5.03 8.35 8.08
N THR A 269 4.23 8.10 9.11
CA THR A 269 4.01 9.02 10.23
C THR A 269 3.89 8.27 11.54
N ASP A 270 4.35 8.89 12.63
CA ASP A 270 4.05 8.44 13.97
C ASP A 270 2.53 8.48 14.22
N GLN A 271 1.99 7.37 14.73
CA GLN A 271 0.56 7.18 14.88
C GLN A 271 0.30 6.08 15.91
N TRP A 272 -0.69 6.25 16.79
CA TRP A 272 -1.17 5.15 17.61
C TRP A 272 -2.06 4.22 16.76
N TYR A 273 -1.85 2.92 16.91
CA TYR A 273 -2.59 1.91 16.16
C TYR A 273 -3.08 0.79 17.06
N LEU A 274 -4.12 0.09 16.59
CA LEU A 274 -4.58 -1.18 17.16
C LEU A 274 -3.89 -2.31 16.41
N ASP A 275 -3.25 -3.22 17.13
CA ASP A 275 -2.48 -4.32 16.57
C ASP A 275 -3.35 -5.54 16.27
N TYR A 276 -4.26 -5.41 15.30
CA TYR A 276 -5.10 -6.54 14.87
C TYR A 276 -4.31 -7.63 14.13
N GLY A 277 -3.03 -7.38 13.79
CA GLY A 277 -2.14 -8.34 13.16
C GLY A 277 -1.58 -9.38 14.15
N GLU A 278 -1.73 -9.15 15.46
CA GLU A 278 -1.25 -10.07 16.49
C GLU A 278 -1.91 -11.45 16.36
N ALA A 279 -1.09 -12.48 16.18
CA ALA A 279 -1.57 -13.83 15.88
C ALA A 279 -2.46 -14.42 16.99
N GLU A 280 -2.13 -14.15 18.26
CA GLU A 280 -2.91 -14.61 19.41
C GLU A 280 -4.28 -13.94 19.46
N TRP A 281 -4.34 -12.63 19.22
CA TRP A 281 -5.61 -11.90 19.21
C TRP A 281 -6.47 -12.28 18.01
N ARG A 282 -5.88 -12.41 16.81
CA ARG A 282 -6.61 -12.87 15.62
C ARG A 282 -7.23 -14.25 15.84
N ALA A 283 -6.52 -15.18 16.47
CA ALA A 283 -7.05 -16.51 16.76
C ALA A 283 -8.30 -16.46 17.66
N LEU A 284 -8.32 -15.58 18.66
CA LEU A 284 -9.51 -15.36 19.50
C LEU A 284 -10.69 -14.77 18.71
N ALA A 285 -10.43 -13.87 17.76
CA ALA A 285 -11.45 -13.31 16.89
C ALA A 285 -12.01 -14.37 15.91
N GLU A 286 -11.14 -15.24 15.37
CA GLU A 286 -11.54 -16.37 14.53
C GLU A 286 -12.43 -17.36 15.32
N GLU A 287 -12.06 -17.71 16.56
CA GLU A 287 -12.87 -18.54 17.45
C GLU A 287 -14.23 -17.88 17.76
N CYS A 288 -14.26 -16.57 18.02
CA CYS A 288 -15.50 -15.82 18.19
C CYS A 288 -16.39 -15.95 16.94
N LEU A 289 -15.83 -15.71 15.75
CA LEU A 289 -16.55 -15.81 14.48
C LEU A 289 -17.11 -17.22 14.23
N GLU A 290 -16.42 -18.29 14.62
CA GLU A 290 -16.92 -19.67 14.51
C GLU A 290 -18.25 -19.86 15.25
N SER A 291 -18.40 -19.22 16.41
CA SER A 291 -19.62 -19.30 17.23
C SER A 291 -20.75 -18.35 16.80
N MET A 292 -20.42 -17.31 16.01
CA MET A 292 -21.39 -16.30 15.58
C MET A 292 -22.30 -16.80 14.45
N GLU A 293 -23.56 -16.37 14.43
CA GLU A 293 -24.47 -16.57 13.29
C GLU A 293 -24.35 -15.40 12.29
N THR A 294 -24.01 -15.70 11.05
CA THR A 294 -23.77 -14.70 9.97
C THR A 294 -24.90 -14.62 8.95
N TYR A 295 -25.92 -15.49 9.06
CA TYR A 295 -27.12 -15.60 8.21
C TYR A 295 -26.88 -15.89 6.72
N ALA A 296 -25.65 -15.78 6.22
CA ALA A 296 -25.24 -16.15 4.86
C ALA A 296 -23.76 -16.57 4.80
N PRO A 297 -23.39 -17.61 4.02
CA PRO A 297 -22.01 -18.00 3.82
C PRO A 297 -21.11 -16.89 3.24
N GLU A 298 -21.66 -16.05 2.34
CA GLU A 298 -20.92 -14.92 1.75
C GLU A 298 -20.47 -13.92 2.81
N THR A 299 -21.30 -13.65 3.83
CA THR A 299 -20.95 -12.74 4.92
C THR A 299 -19.85 -13.33 5.80
N ARG A 300 -19.92 -14.63 6.11
CA ARG A 300 -18.86 -15.35 6.82
C ARG A 300 -17.52 -15.29 6.08
N HIS A 301 -17.52 -15.59 4.79
CA HIS A 301 -16.31 -15.46 3.96
C HIS A 301 -15.78 -14.03 3.92
N GLY A 302 -16.65 -13.02 4.02
CA GLY A 302 -16.25 -11.62 4.14
C GLY A 302 -15.45 -11.34 5.42
N PHE A 303 -15.91 -11.86 6.56
CA PHE A 303 -15.18 -11.77 7.83
C PHE A 303 -13.85 -12.54 7.78
N GLU A 304 -13.87 -13.80 7.35
CA GLU A 304 -12.65 -14.63 7.22
C GLU A 304 -11.63 -14.00 6.27
N GLY A 305 -12.09 -13.39 5.18
CA GLY A 305 -11.25 -12.63 4.27
C GLY A 305 -10.61 -11.44 4.98
N THR A 306 -11.40 -10.68 5.73
CA THR A 306 -10.95 -9.49 6.47
C THR A 306 -9.94 -9.84 7.56
N LEU A 307 -10.23 -10.82 8.42
CA LEU A 307 -9.30 -11.27 9.47
C LEU A 307 -7.95 -11.72 8.91
N LYS A 308 -7.90 -12.27 7.69
CA LYS A 308 -6.64 -12.71 7.05
C LYS A 308 -5.73 -11.56 6.62
N TRP A 309 -6.28 -10.43 6.19
CA TRP A 309 -5.49 -9.28 5.71
C TRP A 309 -5.46 -8.11 6.69
N LEU A 310 -6.30 -8.11 7.72
CA LEU A 310 -6.31 -7.06 8.74
C LEU A 310 -5.01 -7.15 9.57
N HIS A 311 -4.38 -5.99 9.73
CA HIS A 311 -3.13 -5.82 10.45
C HIS A 311 -3.24 -4.55 11.30
N GLU A 312 -2.15 -3.79 11.46
CA GLU A 312 -2.16 -2.56 12.23
C GLU A 312 -3.18 -1.54 11.69
N TRP A 313 -4.08 -1.08 12.57
CA TRP A 313 -5.09 -0.08 12.23
C TRP A 313 -4.82 1.24 12.94
N ALA A 314 -4.48 2.27 12.17
CA ALA A 314 -4.26 3.63 12.69
C ALA A 314 -5.54 4.20 13.35
N CYS A 315 -5.58 4.21 14.68
CA CYS A 315 -6.77 4.51 15.49
C CYS A 315 -6.84 5.96 15.98
N THR A 316 -5.84 6.79 15.69
CA THR A 316 -5.79 8.20 16.11
C THR A 316 -5.78 9.20 14.95
N ARG A 317 -6.19 10.43 15.20
CA ARG A 317 -6.13 11.58 14.28
C ARG A 317 -5.70 12.83 15.05
N THR A 318 -5.10 13.79 14.35
CA THR A 318 -4.75 15.11 14.91
C THR A 318 -5.83 16.17 14.70
N PHE A 319 -6.84 15.88 13.87
CA PHE A 319 -7.92 16.80 13.52
C PHE A 319 -9.25 16.07 13.47
N GLY A 320 -10.32 16.72 13.94
CA GLY A 320 -11.68 16.19 13.97
C GLY A 320 -12.35 16.35 15.33
N LEU A 321 -13.61 15.92 15.41
CA LEU A 321 -14.34 15.74 16.67
C LEU A 321 -14.15 14.30 17.15
N GLY A 322 -14.19 14.09 18.47
CA GLY A 322 -14.10 12.77 19.07
C GLY A 322 -13.55 12.82 20.49
N THR A 323 -13.24 11.64 21.03
CA THR A 323 -12.64 11.50 22.37
C THR A 323 -11.12 11.57 22.26
N LYS A 324 -10.48 12.31 23.19
CA LYS A 324 -9.02 12.39 23.25
C LYS A 324 -8.43 11.09 23.80
N LEU A 325 -7.27 10.69 23.29
CA LEU A 325 -6.52 9.57 23.87
C LEU A 325 -6.07 9.95 25.29
N PRO A 326 -6.36 9.16 26.34
CA PRO A 326 -6.24 9.63 27.72
C PRO A 326 -4.80 9.82 28.20
N TRP A 327 -3.83 9.10 27.63
CA TRP A 327 -2.40 9.27 27.94
C TRP A 327 -1.64 10.17 26.96
N ASP A 328 -2.24 10.51 25.82
CA ASP A 328 -1.63 11.39 24.82
C ASP A 328 -2.68 12.32 24.16
N PRO A 329 -3.10 13.39 24.87
CA PRO A 329 -4.26 14.20 24.48
C PRO A 329 -4.09 15.07 23.23
N GLN A 330 -2.93 15.01 22.57
CA GLN A 330 -2.74 15.60 21.23
C GLN A 330 -3.52 14.82 20.16
N TRP A 331 -3.83 13.55 20.44
CA TRP A 331 -4.56 12.67 19.54
C TRP A 331 -6.03 12.57 19.92
N VAL A 332 -6.87 12.49 18.89
CA VAL A 332 -8.30 12.18 18.98
C VAL A 332 -8.51 10.79 18.39
N ILE A 333 -9.28 9.95 19.06
CA ILE A 333 -9.62 8.59 18.59
C ILE A 333 -10.50 8.71 17.35
N GLU A 334 -10.21 7.92 16.32
CA GLU A 334 -10.95 7.93 15.07
C GLU A 334 -12.25 7.12 15.15
N SER A 335 -13.21 7.47 14.29
CA SER A 335 -14.61 7.03 14.39
C SER A 335 -14.87 5.53 14.28
N LEU A 336 -13.97 4.74 13.67
CA LEU A 336 -14.13 3.28 13.58
C LEU A 336 -13.50 2.55 14.78
N SER A 337 -12.73 3.27 15.61
CA SER A 337 -12.02 2.72 16.76
C SER A 337 -12.77 2.97 18.07
N ASP A 338 -13.48 4.10 18.22
CA ASP A 338 -14.36 4.36 19.36
C ASP A 338 -15.78 3.78 19.19
N SER A 339 -16.06 3.13 18.06
CA SER A 339 -17.37 2.57 17.71
C SER A 339 -17.51 1.05 17.92
N THR A 340 -16.53 0.38 18.52
CA THR A 340 -16.45 -1.09 18.52
C THR A 340 -17.33 -1.74 19.60
N ILE A 341 -17.32 -1.20 20.83
CA ILE A 341 -17.99 -1.80 22.01
C ILE A 341 -19.07 -0.92 22.66
N TYR A 342 -19.50 0.16 21.99
CA TYR A 342 -20.48 1.10 22.55
C TYR A 342 -21.84 0.47 22.91
N MET A 343 -22.16 -0.74 22.44
CA MET A 343 -23.40 -1.43 22.81
C MET A 343 -23.42 -1.78 24.30
N ALA A 344 -22.26 -2.00 24.92
CA ALA A 344 -22.18 -2.17 26.37
C ALA A 344 -22.63 -0.90 27.11
N TYR A 345 -22.35 0.29 26.56
CA TYR A 345 -22.82 1.55 27.13
C TYR A 345 -24.34 1.72 26.99
N TYR A 346 -24.98 1.14 25.97
CA TYR A 346 -26.44 1.22 25.82
C TYR A 346 -27.19 0.65 27.02
N THR A 347 -26.70 -0.44 27.62
CA THR A 347 -27.36 -1.11 28.75
C THR A 347 -27.45 -0.19 29.98
N VAL A 348 -26.49 0.73 30.16
CA VAL A 348 -26.39 1.61 31.33
C VAL A 348 -26.69 3.08 31.03
N SER A 349 -26.77 3.48 29.76
CA SER A 349 -26.94 4.89 29.35
C SER A 349 -28.18 5.54 29.97
N HIS A 350 -29.28 4.81 30.07
CA HIS A 350 -30.52 5.29 30.66
C HIS A 350 -30.42 5.60 32.16
N LEU A 351 -29.46 5.00 32.88
CA LEU A 351 -29.19 5.23 34.30
C LEU A 351 -28.15 6.33 34.54
N LEU A 352 -27.16 6.45 33.65
CA LEU A 352 -26.07 7.41 33.75
C LEU A 352 -26.42 8.76 33.14
N GLN A 353 -26.91 8.75 31.89
CA GLN A 353 -27.19 9.93 31.08
C GLN A 353 -28.67 10.32 31.16
N GLY A 354 -29.56 9.34 31.11
CA GLY A 354 -31.01 9.56 31.04
C GLY A 354 -31.52 9.83 29.61
N ALA A 355 -32.84 9.73 29.42
CA ALA A 355 -33.47 9.76 28.09
C ALA A 355 -33.55 11.15 27.43
N ASP A 356 -33.47 12.23 28.22
CA ASP A 356 -33.69 13.62 27.79
C ASP A 356 -32.38 14.46 27.76
N ASN A 357 -31.22 13.80 27.80
CA ASN A 357 -29.93 14.44 28.02
C ASN A 357 -28.86 13.91 27.05
N LEU A 358 -29.09 14.04 25.75
CA LEU A 358 -28.22 13.48 24.71
C LEU A 358 -26.75 13.95 24.79
N GLU A 359 -26.49 15.14 25.32
CA GLU A 359 -25.14 15.67 25.51
C GLU A 359 -24.46 15.18 26.80
N GLY A 360 -25.21 14.60 27.74
CA GLY A 360 -24.67 14.23 29.06
C GLY A 360 -24.26 15.43 29.91
N SER A 361 -24.82 16.62 29.64
CA SER A 361 -24.39 17.89 30.26
C SER A 361 -24.85 18.08 31.71
N ARG A 362 -25.77 17.23 32.16
CA ARG A 362 -26.24 17.13 33.55
C ARG A 362 -26.18 15.69 34.06
N PRO A 363 -26.09 15.46 35.38
CA PRO A 363 -26.17 14.11 35.94
C PRO A 363 -27.51 13.44 35.59
N GLY A 364 -27.47 12.15 35.26
CA GLY A 364 -28.68 11.37 34.98
C GLY A 364 -29.33 10.78 36.23
N PRO A 365 -30.22 9.78 36.07
CA PRO A 365 -31.06 9.26 37.15
C PRO A 365 -30.34 8.74 38.40
N LEU A 366 -29.15 8.15 38.26
CA LEU A 366 -28.34 7.71 39.41
C LEU A 366 -27.50 8.81 40.04
N ASN A 367 -27.53 10.03 39.49
CA ASN A 367 -26.77 11.19 39.93
C ASN A 367 -25.25 10.92 40.05
N ILE A 368 -24.71 10.10 39.14
CA ILE A 368 -23.28 9.80 39.01
C ILE A 368 -22.66 10.80 38.03
N GLN A 369 -21.57 11.45 38.44
CA GLN A 369 -20.79 12.37 37.63
C GLN A 369 -19.84 11.61 36.69
N PRO A 370 -19.53 12.16 35.49
CA PRO A 370 -18.56 11.55 34.58
C PRO A 370 -17.19 11.27 35.22
N SER A 371 -16.73 12.14 36.11
CA SER A 371 -15.44 11.98 36.81
C SER A 371 -15.41 10.82 37.83
N GLU A 372 -16.57 10.32 38.25
CA GLU A 372 -16.67 9.19 39.19
C GLU A 372 -16.55 7.83 38.48
N LEU A 373 -16.75 7.80 37.15
CA LEU A 373 -16.69 6.61 36.31
C LEU A 373 -15.26 6.24 35.90
N THR A 374 -14.45 5.85 36.89
CA THR A 374 -13.05 5.45 36.75
C THR A 374 -12.89 4.02 36.19
N ASP A 375 -11.70 3.64 35.74
CA ASP A 375 -11.42 2.28 35.23
C ASP A 375 -11.81 1.14 36.19
N PRO A 376 -11.58 1.24 37.52
CA PRO A 376 -12.10 0.25 38.46
C PRO A 376 -13.62 0.16 38.48
N VAL A 377 -14.33 1.29 38.40
CA VAL A 377 -15.79 1.33 38.36
C VAL A 377 -16.32 0.64 37.11
N TRP A 378 -15.74 0.94 35.93
CA TRP A 378 -16.10 0.24 34.70
C TRP A 378 -15.76 -1.25 34.75
N SER A 379 -14.62 -1.62 35.35
CA SER A 379 -14.25 -3.02 35.55
C SER A 379 -15.23 -3.78 36.45
N TYR A 380 -15.80 -3.12 37.47
CA TYR A 380 -16.86 -3.69 38.29
C TYR A 380 -18.14 -3.94 37.48
N ILE A 381 -18.57 -2.94 36.72
CA ILE A 381 -19.82 -2.98 35.95
C ILE A 381 -19.75 -4.03 34.83
N LEU A 382 -18.66 -4.04 34.06
CA LEU A 382 -18.56 -4.82 32.81
C LEU A 382 -17.85 -6.17 32.97
N LEU A 383 -16.88 -6.27 33.90
CA LEU A 383 -16.08 -7.49 34.09
C LEU A 383 -16.40 -8.23 35.39
N GLY A 384 -17.29 -7.68 36.22
CA GLY A 384 -17.65 -8.27 37.52
C GLY A 384 -16.51 -8.27 38.54
N ARG A 385 -15.48 -7.42 38.36
CA ARG A 385 -14.35 -7.32 39.30
C ARG A 385 -14.79 -6.56 40.55
N GLU A 386 -14.68 -7.17 41.72
CA GLU A 386 -15.04 -6.51 42.98
C GLU A 386 -14.14 -5.29 43.26
N LEU A 387 -14.76 -4.21 43.75
CA LEU A 387 -14.04 -3.01 44.19
C LEU A 387 -13.44 -3.23 45.57
N THR A 388 -12.20 -2.77 45.77
CA THR A 388 -11.64 -2.64 47.12
C THR A 388 -12.41 -1.59 47.92
N GLU A 389 -12.38 -1.66 49.25
CA GLU A 389 -13.01 -0.66 50.13
C GLU A 389 -12.54 0.77 49.79
N LYS A 390 -11.26 0.92 49.46
CA LYS A 390 -10.68 2.19 49.02
C LYS A 390 -11.30 2.66 47.70
N GLN A 391 -11.36 1.81 46.67
CA GLN A 391 -11.94 2.19 45.37
C GLN A 391 -13.43 2.54 45.48
N LEU A 392 -14.18 1.80 46.32
CA LEU A 392 -15.58 2.10 46.57
C LEU A 392 -15.71 3.49 47.25
N SER A 393 -14.90 3.75 48.27
CA SER A 393 -14.87 5.06 48.94
C SER A 393 -14.44 6.19 48.01
N ASP A 394 -13.39 5.99 47.21
CA ASP A 394 -12.84 6.98 46.28
C ASP A 394 -13.81 7.31 45.14
N SER A 395 -14.62 6.34 44.69
CA SER A 395 -15.60 6.58 43.63
C SER A 395 -16.77 7.45 44.09
N GLY A 396 -17.13 7.44 45.37
CA GLY A 396 -18.29 8.18 45.90
C GLY A 396 -19.65 7.59 45.50
N ILE A 397 -19.68 6.51 44.71
CA ILE A 397 -20.92 5.93 44.17
C ILE A 397 -21.54 4.97 45.18
N ALA A 398 -22.84 5.11 45.43
CA ALA A 398 -23.58 4.19 46.28
C ALA A 398 -23.53 2.76 45.72
N LYS A 399 -23.30 1.77 46.60
CA LYS A 399 -23.21 0.35 46.22
C LYS A 399 -24.44 -0.14 45.44
N ASP A 400 -25.63 0.23 45.88
CA ASP A 400 -26.89 -0.12 45.21
C ASP A 400 -26.95 0.41 43.77
N SER A 401 -26.35 1.57 43.50
CA SER A 401 -26.26 2.15 42.14
C SER A 401 -25.29 1.37 41.26
N LEU A 402 -24.13 0.97 41.80
CA LEU A 402 -23.17 0.11 41.10
C LEU A 402 -23.75 -1.26 40.77
N GLU A 403 -24.46 -1.88 41.74
CA GLU A 403 -25.13 -3.17 41.54
C GLU A 403 -26.21 -3.08 40.46
N LYS A 404 -26.99 -2.00 40.42
CA LYS A 404 -27.98 -1.76 39.36
C LYS A 404 -27.31 -1.69 37.97
N LEU A 405 -26.23 -0.92 37.84
CA LEU A 405 -25.50 -0.80 36.57
C LEU A 405 -24.96 -2.16 36.10
N ARG A 406 -24.34 -2.92 37.01
CA ARG A 406 -23.83 -4.27 36.74
C ARG A 406 -24.95 -5.22 36.33
N ASN A 407 -26.10 -5.18 37.03
CA ASN A 407 -27.24 -6.04 36.74
C ASN A 407 -27.87 -5.74 35.38
N GLU A 408 -27.99 -4.46 34.99
CA GLU A 408 -28.47 -4.09 33.65
C GLU A 408 -27.54 -4.64 32.57
N PHE A 409 -26.22 -4.44 32.71
CA PHE A 409 -25.27 -4.99 31.74
C PHE A 409 -25.35 -6.52 31.68
N ALA A 410 -25.29 -7.21 32.82
CA ALA A 410 -25.32 -8.67 32.89
C ALA A 410 -26.66 -9.28 32.41
N TYR A 411 -27.76 -8.53 32.47
CA TYR A 411 -29.05 -8.96 31.95
C TYR A 411 -29.14 -8.85 30.42
N TRP A 412 -28.65 -7.74 29.86
CA TRP A 412 -28.81 -7.43 28.43
C TRP A 412 -27.69 -7.96 27.53
N TYR A 413 -26.50 -8.26 28.06
CA TYR A 413 -25.38 -8.81 27.29
C TYR A 413 -25.35 -10.34 27.34
N PRO A 414 -24.94 -11.04 26.26
CA PRO A 414 -24.34 -10.54 25.02
C PRO A 414 -25.34 -9.89 24.05
N LEU A 415 -24.82 -9.16 23.05
CA LEU A 415 -25.65 -8.59 21.98
C LEU A 415 -26.20 -9.68 21.06
N ASP A 416 -27.53 -9.87 21.04
CA ASP A 416 -28.17 -10.93 20.25
C ASP A 416 -28.08 -10.72 18.73
N LEU A 417 -28.24 -9.48 18.26
CA LEU A 417 -28.31 -9.15 16.83
C LEU A 417 -27.73 -7.78 16.55
N ARG A 418 -26.82 -7.72 15.56
CA ARG A 418 -26.35 -6.47 14.96
C ARG A 418 -26.65 -6.45 13.47
N VAL A 419 -27.50 -5.50 13.06
CA VAL A 419 -27.89 -5.33 11.65
C VAL A 419 -27.08 -4.18 11.03
N SER A 420 -26.53 -4.42 9.84
CA SER A 420 -25.72 -3.45 9.11
C SER A 420 -25.76 -3.71 7.60
N GLY A 421 -25.36 -2.72 6.80
CA GLY A 421 -24.96 -2.92 5.42
C GLY A 421 -23.65 -3.72 5.32
N LYS A 422 -23.44 -4.37 4.16
CA LYS A 422 -22.27 -5.20 3.86
C LYS A 422 -20.95 -4.43 3.83
N ASP A 423 -21.01 -3.11 3.68
CA ASP A 423 -19.88 -2.19 3.64
C ASP A 423 -19.12 -2.08 4.98
N LEU A 424 -19.77 -2.42 6.10
CA LEU A 424 -19.13 -2.42 7.42
C LEU A 424 -18.47 -3.75 7.80
N VAL A 425 -18.70 -4.82 7.02
CA VAL A 425 -18.03 -6.12 7.24
C VAL A 425 -16.51 -5.98 7.21
N PRO A 426 -15.87 -5.38 6.18
CA PRO A 426 -14.40 -5.31 6.08
C PRO A 426 -13.75 -4.22 6.96
N ASN A 427 -14.46 -3.71 7.96
CA ASN A 427 -13.97 -2.69 8.90
C ASN A 427 -14.72 -2.83 10.22
N HIS A 428 -15.60 -1.90 10.57
CA HIS A 428 -16.31 -1.77 11.85
C HIS A 428 -16.87 -3.05 12.49
N LEU A 429 -17.36 -4.02 11.70
CA LEU A 429 -17.89 -5.27 12.24
C LEU A 429 -16.82 -6.32 12.56
N THR A 430 -15.67 -6.27 11.88
CA THR A 430 -14.51 -7.16 12.12
C THR A 430 -13.65 -6.53 13.19
#